data_AF-A0A7S3UVK5-F1
#
_entry.id   AF-A0A7S3UVK5-F1
#
_cell.length_a   1.000
_cell.length_b   1.000
_cell.length_c   1.000
_cell.angle_alpha   90.00
_cell.angle_beta   90.00
_cell.angle_gamma   90.00
#
_symmetry.space_group_name_H-M   'P 1'
#
loop_
_entity.id
_entity.type
_entity.pdbx_description
1 polymer ?
#
loop_
_entity_poly.entity_id
_entity_poly.type
_entity_poly.pdbx_seq_one_letter_code
_entity_poly.pdbx_strand_id
1 'polypeptide(L)'
;VCDYDTGVCKCRSGFTGRACERMACEAQCNGFGTCQPLWRLAELAVDAASGEPLSGVTYGSTDPNYANRAQTWDYDMIQQCHCDTNSYLAPYNGPRFFLDGVYVDNPHLGGRRGWDCGRRYCPYGDDPMTAGAWEVQTVNCTLGGGNFTLGFRGETTAPISANATAAEVRAALENITTLGNVSVALSAG
;
A
#
# COMPACT_ATOMS: atom_id res chain seq x y z
N VAL A 1 -18.84 -24.99 21.54
CA VAL A 1 -19.82 -25.79 22.32
C VAL A 1 -21.07 -24.95 22.48
N CYS A 2 -22.24 -25.48 22.13
CA CYS A 2 -23.50 -24.76 22.32
C CYS A 2 -23.91 -24.81 23.79
N ASP A 3 -24.24 -23.65 24.34
CA ASP A 3 -24.84 -23.51 25.66
C ASP A 3 -26.36 -23.54 25.49
N TYR A 4 -27.00 -24.62 25.96
CA TYR A 4 -28.42 -24.88 25.68
C TYR A 4 -29.38 -23.98 26.47
N ASP A 5 -28.92 -23.37 27.56
CA ASP A 5 -29.75 -22.47 28.39
C ASP A 5 -29.83 -21.08 27.76
N THR A 6 -28.75 -20.62 27.13
CA THR A 6 -28.66 -19.29 26.49
C THR A 6 -28.88 -19.32 24.98
N GLY A 7 -28.72 -20.50 24.35
CA GLY A 7 -28.72 -20.65 22.88
C GLY A 7 -27.47 -20.07 22.21
N VAL A 8 -26.40 -19.77 22.96
CA VAL A 8 -25.17 -19.15 22.45
C VAL A 8 -24.05 -20.18 22.31
N CYS A 9 -23.31 -20.12 21.21
CA CYS A 9 -22.13 -20.96 21.04
C CYS A 9 -20.89 -20.36 21.72
N LYS A 10 -20.23 -21.13 22.57
CA LYS A 10 -18.87 -20.88 23.07
C LYS A 10 -17.86 -21.31 22.01
N CYS A 11 -17.24 -20.36 21.34
CA CYS A 11 -16.29 -20.62 20.25
C CYS A 11 -14.91 -21.05 20.74
N ARG A 12 -14.20 -21.81 19.90
CA ARG A 12 -12.78 -22.07 20.12
C ARG A 12 -12.00 -20.77 19.90
N SER A 13 -10.81 -20.68 20.50
CA SER A 13 -9.92 -19.54 20.29
C SER A 13 -9.71 -19.28 18.80
N GLY A 14 -9.82 -18.02 18.37
CA GLY A 14 -9.71 -17.62 16.98
C GLY A 14 -11.00 -17.78 16.15
N PHE A 15 -12.14 -18.15 16.75
CA PHE A 15 -13.43 -18.23 16.04
C PHE A 15 -14.50 -17.35 16.70
N THR A 16 -15.41 -16.84 15.87
CA THR A 16 -16.53 -15.96 16.23
C THR A 16 -17.75 -16.25 15.36
N GLY A 17 -18.84 -15.52 15.57
CA GLY A 17 -20.14 -15.76 14.92
C GLY A 17 -21.10 -16.55 15.81
N ARG A 18 -22.36 -16.64 15.38
CA ARG A 18 -23.43 -17.27 16.20
C ARG A 18 -23.26 -18.78 16.33
N ALA A 19 -22.62 -19.38 15.33
CA ALA A 19 -22.29 -20.80 15.23
C ALA A 19 -20.77 -21.04 15.23
N CYS A 20 -19.95 -20.03 15.58
CA CYS A 20 -18.49 -20.08 15.48
C CYS A 20 -17.99 -20.32 14.05
N GLU A 21 -18.75 -19.80 13.08
CA GLU A 21 -18.58 -19.98 11.65
C GLU A 21 -17.59 -18.99 11.03
N ARG A 22 -16.93 -18.12 11.80
CA ARG A 22 -15.96 -17.18 11.25
C ARG A 22 -14.68 -17.20 12.04
N MET A 23 -13.54 -17.03 11.37
CA MET A 23 -12.29 -16.75 12.07
C MET A 23 -12.36 -15.33 12.63
N ALA A 24 -12.08 -15.19 13.92
CA ALA A 24 -12.03 -13.88 14.55
C ALA A 24 -10.75 -13.16 14.10
N CYS A 25 -10.88 -11.90 13.67
CA CYS A 25 -9.70 -11.05 13.51
C CYS A 25 -9.07 -10.74 14.87
N GLU A 26 -7.75 -10.85 14.95
CA GLU A 26 -6.99 -10.56 16.17
C GLU A 26 -7.24 -9.14 16.65
N ALA A 27 -7.52 -9.00 17.94
CA ALA A 27 -7.73 -7.72 18.62
C ALA A 27 -8.68 -6.74 17.89
N GLN A 28 -9.62 -7.26 17.07
CA GLN A 28 -10.46 -6.44 16.18
C GLN A 28 -9.63 -5.47 15.32
N CYS A 29 -8.55 -5.98 14.73
CA CYS A 29 -7.60 -5.21 13.94
C CYS A 29 -6.93 -4.08 14.73
N ASN A 30 -6.75 -4.30 16.04
CA ASN A 30 -6.26 -3.33 17.01
C ASN A 30 -7.01 -1.98 17.02
N GLY A 31 -8.21 -1.92 16.43
CA GLY A 31 -8.96 -0.67 16.23
C GLY A 31 -8.43 0.23 15.10
N PHE A 32 -7.56 -0.27 14.22
CA PHE A 32 -7.01 0.49 13.09
C PHE A 32 -7.16 -0.24 11.75
N GLY A 33 -8.30 -0.87 11.59
CA GLY A 33 -8.69 -1.57 10.39
C GLY A 33 -10.06 -2.17 10.57
N THR A 34 -10.54 -2.76 9.50
CA THR A 34 -11.82 -3.46 9.48
C THR A 34 -11.59 -4.95 9.27
N CYS A 35 -12.29 -5.78 10.04
CA CYS A 35 -12.26 -7.22 9.87
C CYS A 35 -13.11 -7.59 8.65
N GLN A 36 -12.47 -7.99 7.55
CA GLN A 36 -13.15 -8.29 6.29
C GLN A 36 -13.05 -9.78 5.97
N PRO A 37 -14.08 -10.37 5.34
CA PRO A 37 -14.02 -11.73 4.80
C PRO A 37 -13.11 -11.82 3.57
N LEU A 38 -12.61 -13.02 3.29
CA LEU A 38 -11.62 -13.28 2.23
C LEU A 38 -12.07 -12.79 0.85
N TRP A 39 -13.35 -12.94 0.51
CA TRP A 39 -13.88 -12.47 -0.78
C TRP A 39 -13.71 -10.97 -0.96
N ARG A 40 -14.00 -10.18 0.08
CA ARG A 40 -13.89 -8.72 0.03
C ARG A 40 -12.44 -8.28 0.02
N LEU A 41 -11.59 -8.99 0.74
CA LEU A 41 -10.15 -8.74 0.71
C LEU A 41 -9.56 -9.01 -0.67
N ALA A 42 -10.08 -10.00 -1.40
CA ALA A 42 -9.68 -10.25 -2.79
C ALA A 42 -10.14 -9.13 -3.74
N GLU A 43 -11.33 -8.54 -3.52
CA GLU A 43 -11.78 -7.35 -4.27
C GLU A 43 -10.93 -6.12 -3.97
N LEU A 44 -10.48 -5.97 -2.72
CA LEU A 44 -9.62 -4.87 -2.28
C LEU A 44 -8.14 -5.10 -2.56
N ALA A 45 -7.77 -6.25 -3.13
CA ALA A 45 -6.38 -6.57 -3.40
C ALA A 45 -5.90 -5.77 -4.62
N VAL A 46 -4.87 -4.95 -4.41
CA VAL A 46 -4.22 -4.16 -5.45
C VAL A 46 -2.84 -4.71 -5.77
N ASP A 47 -2.40 -4.53 -7.01
CA ASP A 47 -1.03 -4.78 -7.40
C ASP A 47 -0.10 -3.80 -6.68
N ALA A 48 0.94 -4.31 -6.03
CA ALA A 48 1.81 -3.49 -5.20
C ALA A 48 2.68 -2.50 -6.00
N ALA A 49 2.81 -2.69 -7.32
CA ALA A 49 3.62 -1.82 -8.18
C ALA A 49 2.79 -0.73 -8.88
N SER A 50 1.55 -1.05 -9.28
CA SER A 50 0.66 -0.15 -10.02
C SER A 50 -0.44 0.48 -9.17
N GLY A 51 -0.74 -0.08 -7.99
CA GLY A 51 -1.85 0.37 -7.15
C GLY A 51 -3.24 0.07 -7.74
N GLU A 52 -3.29 -0.54 -8.92
CA GLU A 52 -4.52 -0.95 -9.59
C GLU A 52 -5.08 -2.22 -8.93
N PRO A 53 -6.41 -2.38 -8.87
CA PRO A 53 -7.02 -3.64 -8.46
C PRO A 53 -6.42 -4.80 -9.25
N LEU A 54 -6.12 -5.92 -8.58
CA LEU A 54 -5.66 -7.15 -9.23
C LEU A 54 -6.79 -7.70 -10.12
N SER A 55 -6.86 -7.18 -11.34
CA SER A 55 -7.88 -7.54 -12.31
C SER A 55 -7.68 -9.00 -12.72
N GLY A 56 -8.57 -9.88 -12.25
CA GLY A 56 -8.59 -11.30 -12.61
C GLY A 56 -8.34 -12.31 -11.49
N VAL A 57 -8.15 -11.89 -10.24
CA VAL A 57 -8.06 -12.82 -9.08
C VAL A 57 -9.08 -12.45 -8.01
N THR A 58 -10.37 -12.47 -8.36
CA THR A 58 -11.42 -12.44 -7.34
C THR A 58 -11.56 -13.85 -6.78
N TYR A 59 -11.43 -13.99 -5.47
CA TYR A 59 -11.61 -15.27 -4.79
C TYR A 59 -12.99 -15.85 -5.17
N GLY A 60 -12.98 -16.95 -5.90
CA GLY A 60 -14.18 -17.60 -6.41
C GLY A 60 -14.77 -17.03 -7.71
N SER A 61 -14.08 -16.24 -8.54
CA SER A 61 -14.67 -15.63 -9.76
C SER A 61 -14.27 -16.22 -11.12
N THR A 62 -13.28 -17.10 -11.21
CA THR A 62 -12.74 -17.53 -12.53
C THR A 62 -13.49 -18.69 -13.21
N ASP A 63 -14.59 -19.16 -12.64
CA ASP A 63 -15.45 -20.18 -13.27
C ASP A 63 -16.88 -19.62 -13.43
N PRO A 64 -17.44 -19.53 -14.65
CA PRO A 64 -18.84 -19.13 -14.85
C PRO A 64 -19.86 -20.05 -14.17
N ASN A 65 -19.45 -21.23 -13.69
CA ASN A 65 -20.28 -22.13 -12.88
C ASN A 65 -20.15 -21.90 -11.36
N TYR A 66 -19.10 -21.19 -10.89
CA TYR A 66 -18.81 -21.00 -9.45
C TYR A 66 -18.49 -19.54 -9.04
N ALA A 67 -18.63 -18.58 -9.95
CA ALA A 67 -18.39 -17.16 -9.71
C ALA A 67 -19.13 -16.63 -8.45
N ASN A 68 -18.38 -16.13 -7.46
CA ASN A 68 -18.85 -15.44 -6.26
C ASN A 68 -19.90 -16.19 -5.43
N ARG A 69 -19.82 -17.52 -5.38
CA ARG A 69 -20.75 -18.28 -4.55
C ARG A 69 -20.24 -18.38 -3.12
N ALA A 70 -21.10 -18.01 -2.17
CA ALA A 70 -21.01 -18.37 -0.75
C ALA A 70 -20.87 -19.89 -0.50
N GLN A 71 -20.93 -20.71 -1.56
CA GLN A 71 -20.71 -22.15 -1.59
C GLN A 71 -19.22 -22.52 -1.61
N THR A 72 -18.30 -21.59 -1.88
CA THR A 72 -16.90 -21.77 -1.48
C THR A 72 -16.88 -21.77 0.05
N TRP A 73 -16.51 -22.91 0.62
CA TRP A 73 -16.76 -23.23 2.04
C TRP A 73 -16.15 -22.21 3.01
N ASP A 74 -15.14 -21.46 2.58
CA ASP A 74 -14.38 -20.47 3.35
C ASP A 74 -14.67 -19.02 2.96
N TYR A 75 -15.59 -18.78 2.02
CA TYR A 75 -15.96 -17.45 1.50
C TYR A 75 -16.14 -16.42 2.63
N ASP A 76 -17.02 -16.74 3.59
CA ASP A 76 -17.28 -15.90 4.78
C ASP A 76 -16.58 -16.41 6.05
N MET A 77 -15.98 -17.61 6.00
CA MET A 77 -15.34 -18.20 7.18
C MET A 77 -13.99 -17.55 7.45
N ILE A 78 -13.19 -17.32 6.39
CA ILE A 78 -11.86 -16.73 6.55
C ILE A 78 -12.00 -15.21 6.62
N GLN A 79 -11.61 -14.64 7.74
CA GLN A 79 -11.55 -13.19 7.93
C GLN A 79 -10.14 -12.74 8.27
N GLN A 80 -9.80 -11.54 7.82
CA GLN A 80 -8.50 -10.92 8.04
C GLN A 80 -8.68 -9.41 8.18
N CYS A 81 -7.69 -8.73 8.76
CA CYS A 81 -7.73 -7.30 8.88
C CYS A 81 -7.38 -6.59 7.58
N HIS A 82 -8.27 -5.71 7.13
CA HIS A 82 -7.99 -4.68 6.14
C HIS A 82 -7.61 -3.40 6.90
N CYS A 83 -6.34 -3.01 6.84
CA CYS A 83 -5.80 -1.94 7.68
C CYS A 83 -6.09 -0.56 7.12
N ASP A 84 -6.33 0.37 8.04
CA ASP A 84 -6.52 1.78 7.68
C ASP A 84 -5.19 2.38 7.22
N THR A 85 -5.21 2.96 6.03
CA THR A 85 -4.05 3.62 5.41
C THR A 85 -4.01 5.12 5.74
N ASN A 86 -5.16 5.73 6.06
CA ASN A 86 -5.28 7.18 6.27
C ASN A 86 -5.19 7.58 7.74
N SER A 87 -4.04 7.30 8.38
CA SER A 87 -3.79 7.77 9.75
C SER A 87 -3.28 9.20 9.70
N TYR A 88 -4.14 10.17 10.00
CA TYR A 88 -3.78 11.58 10.06
C TYR A 88 -2.71 11.83 11.13
N LEU A 89 -1.45 11.93 10.72
CA LEU A 89 -0.37 12.49 11.53
C LEU A 89 -0.12 13.90 10.99
N ALA A 90 -0.68 14.91 11.68
CA ALA A 90 -0.51 16.33 11.36
C ALA A 90 0.98 16.76 11.19
N PRO A 91 1.32 17.98 10.76
CA PRO A 91 0.72 18.89 9.77
C PRO A 91 1.66 19.09 8.54
N TYR A 92 2.28 18.03 8.01
CA TYR A 92 3.31 18.18 6.97
C TYR A 92 2.95 17.40 5.69
N ASN A 93 2.64 18.17 4.65
CA ASN A 93 2.45 17.73 3.28
C ASN A 93 3.70 16.96 2.81
N GLY A 94 3.64 15.63 2.86
CA GLY A 94 4.47 14.80 1.98
C GLY A 94 4.04 15.01 0.52
N PRO A 95 4.84 14.60 -0.46
CA PRO A 95 4.45 14.74 -1.86
C PRO A 95 3.08 14.07 -2.09
N ARG A 96 2.21 14.78 -2.80
CA ARG A 96 0.79 14.43 -2.99
C ARG A 96 0.71 13.18 -3.87
N PHE A 97 0.12 12.12 -3.36
CA PHE A 97 -0.16 10.91 -4.13
C PHE A 97 -1.64 10.92 -4.55
N PHE A 98 -1.92 10.46 -5.77
CA PHE A 98 -3.28 10.32 -6.28
C PHE A 98 -3.70 8.84 -6.15
N LEU A 99 -4.39 8.50 -5.04
CA LEU A 99 -5.01 7.19 -4.86
C LEU A 99 -6.53 7.38 -4.91
N ASP A 100 -7.19 6.68 -5.83
CA ASP A 100 -8.66 6.52 -5.86
C ASP A 100 -9.47 7.84 -5.82
N GLY A 101 -9.03 8.83 -6.61
CA GLY A 101 -9.76 10.10 -6.80
C GLY A 101 -9.67 11.10 -5.64
N VAL A 102 -8.86 10.83 -4.61
CA VAL A 102 -8.63 11.73 -3.47
C VAL A 102 -7.15 12.07 -3.37
N TYR A 103 -6.83 13.36 -3.25
CA TYR A 103 -5.47 13.78 -2.92
C TYR A 103 -5.20 13.41 -1.46
N VAL A 104 -4.32 12.43 -1.24
CA VAL A 104 -3.86 12.07 0.10
C VAL A 104 -2.38 12.41 0.23
N ASP A 105 -2.04 13.06 1.33
CA ASP A 105 -0.66 13.38 1.67
C ASP A 105 0.01 12.07 2.08
N ASN A 106 0.86 11.53 1.20
CA ASN A 106 1.67 10.32 1.38
C ASN A 106 0.91 9.08 1.94
N PRO A 107 0.45 8.14 1.10
CA PRO A 107 -0.28 6.93 1.52
C PRO A 107 0.57 5.95 2.35
N HIS A 108 1.84 6.28 2.60
CA HIS A 108 2.78 5.48 3.37
C HIS A 108 3.29 6.17 4.65
N LEU A 109 2.89 7.42 4.93
CA LEU A 109 3.13 8.05 6.22
C LEU A 109 1.95 7.77 7.15
N GLY A 110 2.17 6.90 8.13
CA GLY A 110 1.23 6.67 9.24
C GLY A 110 0.28 5.50 9.06
N GLY A 111 0.12 4.96 7.86
CA GLY A 111 -0.74 3.80 7.61
C GLY A 111 -0.40 2.57 8.47
N ARG A 112 -1.40 1.74 8.73
CA ARG A 112 -1.25 0.51 9.51
C ARG A 112 -0.99 -0.68 8.63
N ARG A 113 -0.20 -1.62 9.16
CA ARG A 113 0.26 -2.81 8.44
C ARG A 113 0.33 -4.00 9.37
N GLY A 114 0.60 -5.15 8.76
CA GLY A 114 0.58 -6.42 9.45
C GLY A 114 -0.81 -7.04 9.41
N TRP A 115 -0.89 -8.28 9.85
CA TRP A 115 -2.08 -9.12 9.73
C TRP A 115 -3.20 -8.71 10.71
N ASP A 116 -2.85 -7.99 11.77
CA ASP A 116 -3.73 -7.48 12.82
C ASP A 116 -3.81 -5.93 12.83
N CYS A 117 -3.16 -5.27 11.87
CA CYS A 117 -2.98 -3.81 11.83
C CYS A 117 -2.26 -3.23 13.06
N GLY A 118 -1.58 -4.04 13.87
CA GLY A 118 -0.87 -3.60 15.08
C GLY A 118 0.40 -2.79 14.77
N ARG A 119 0.95 -2.93 13.55
CA ARG A 119 2.20 -2.27 13.15
C ARG A 119 1.92 -1.03 12.31
N ARG A 120 2.86 -0.08 12.32
CA ARG A 120 2.85 1.09 11.43
C ARG A 120 3.85 0.90 10.30
N TYR A 121 3.58 1.51 9.15
CA TYR A 121 4.65 1.77 8.19
C TYR A 121 5.66 2.73 8.82
N CYS A 122 6.94 2.38 8.72
CA CYS A 122 8.00 3.33 9.06
C CYS A 122 8.08 4.38 7.95
N PRO A 123 8.20 5.67 8.27
CA PRO A 123 8.61 6.68 7.32
C PRO A 123 9.89 6.23 6.61
N TYR A 124 9.92 6.32 5.29
CA TYR A 124 11.14 6.10 4.52
C TYR A 124 11.91 7.42 4.41
N GLY A 125 13.24 7.35 4.47
CA GLY A 125 14.12 8.52 4.39
C GLY A 125 14.45 9.11 5.75
N ASP A 126 15.30 10.14 5.75
CA ASP A 126 15.60 10.95 6.94
C ASP A 126 14.36 11.78 7.32
N ASP A 127 14.26 12.15 8.60
CA ASP A 127 13.20 13.03 9.07
C ASP A 127 13.30 14.37 8.31
N PRO A 128 12.21 14.85 7.66
CA PRO A 128 12.20 16.17 7.01
C PRO A 128 12.59 17.33 7.93
N MET A 129 12.55 17.13 9.26
CA MET A 129 12.96 18.08 10.27
C MET A 129 14.44 17.96 10.69
N THR A 130 15.20 17.00 10.16
CA THR A 130 16.66 16.93 10.37
C THR A 130 17.32 18.12 9.67
N ALA A 131 17.56 19.19 10.42
CA ALA A 131 18.16 20.40 9.90
C ALA A 131 19.61 20.15 9.44
N GLY A 132 19.89 20.34 8.15
CA GLY A 132 21.25 20.39 7.61
C GLY A 132 21.74 19.15 6.87
N ALA A 133 20.92 18.11 6.68
CA ALA A 133 21.28 16.94 5.88
C ALA A 133 20.26 16.72 4.76
N TRP A 134 20.51 17.33 3.59
CA TRP A 134 19.87 16.84 2.38
C TRP A 134 20.49 15.48 2.05
N GLU A 135 19.66 14.47 1.76
CA GLU A 135 20.14 13.24 1.15
C GLU A 135 20.76 13.59 -0.21
N VAL A 136 22.05 13.26 -0.40
CA VAL A 136 22.74 13.45 -1.68
C VAL A 136 23.03 12.09 -2.29
N GLN A 137 22.59 11.89 -3.53
CA GLN A 137 22.90 10.71 -4.32
C GLN A 137 23.79 11.07 -5.50
N THR A 138 24.84 10.28 -5.72
CA THR A 138 25.71 10.41 -6.89
C THR A 138 25.41 9.27 -7.85
N VAL A 139 24.92 9.61 -9.04
CA VAL A 139 24.61 8.65 -10.10
C VAL A 139 25.63 8.86 -11.22
N ASN A 140 26.37 7.81 -11.56
CA ASN A 140 27.32 7.85 -12.67
C ASN A 140 26.75 7.06 -13.86
N CYS A 141 26.47 7.76 -14.97
CA CYS A 141 25.91 7.17 -16.17
C CYS A 141 26.88 7.35 -17.33
N THR A 142 27.43 6.25 -17.85
CA THR A 142 28.28 6.26 -19.06
C THR A 142 27.41 5.85 -20.25
N LEU A 143 26.94 6.82 -21.03
CA LEU A 143 26.06 6.59 -22.18
C LEU A 143 26.73 7.14 -23.44
N GLY A 144 26.75 6.36 -24.52
CA GLY A 144 27.20 6.82 -25.85
C GLY A 144 26.12 7.57 -26.64
N GLY A 145 24.93 7.78 -26.04
CA GLY A 145 23.73 8.33 -26.66
C GLY A 145 22.47 7.62 -26.17
N GLY A 146 21.30 8.04 -26.68
CA GLY A 146 20.00 7.45 -26.31
C GLY A 146 19.37 8.09 -25.08
N ASN A 147 18.50 7.35 -24.40
CA ASN A 147 17.77 7.81 -23.22
C ASN A 147 18.06 6.88 -22.04
N PHE A 148 17.95 7.43 -20.83
CA PHE A 148 17.97 6.70 -19.57
C PHE A 148 16.75 7.04 -18.73
N THR A 149 16.49 6.25 -17.70
CA THR A 149 15.46 6.54 -16.71
C THR A 149 16.05 6.42 -15.31
N LEU A 150 15.50 7.16 -14.36
CA LEU A 150 15.84 7.06 -12.95
C LEU A 150 14.64 6.53 -12.18
N GLY A 151 14.88 5.58 -11.29
CA GLY A 151 13.86 4.98 -10.44
C GLY A 151 14.04 5.42 -8.99
N PHE A 152 12.96 5.84 -8.33
CA PHE A 152 12.94 6.12 -6.90
C PHE A 152 11.62 5.66 -6.26
N ARG A 153 11.74 4.84 -5.21
CA ARG A 153 10.60 4.29 -4.44
C ARG A 153 9.51 3.65 -5.29
N GLY A 154 9.90 2.93 -6.34
CA GLY A 154 8.97 2.20 -7.21
C GLY A 154 8.42 3.00 -8.39
N GLU A 155 8.59 4.32 -8.39
CA GLU A 155 8.29 5.14 -9.57
C GLU A 155 9.53 5.37 -10.42
N THR A 156 9.33 5.48 -11.73
CA THR A 156 10.39 5.67 -12.72
C THR A 156 10.06 6.90 -13.54
N THR A 157 11.05 7.76 -13.76
CA THR A 157 10.88 8.95 -14.62
C THR A 157 10.49 8.54 -16.04
N ALA A 158 9.88 9.46 -16.78
CA ALA A 158 9.85 9.35 -18.24
C ALA A 158 11.30 9.26 -18.79
N PRO A 159 11.50 8.72 -20.01
CA PRO A 159 12.82 8.66 -20.64
C PRO A 159 13.50 10.04 -20.70
N ILE A 160 14.69 10.14 -20.12
CA ILE A 160 15.54 11.34 -20.08
C ILE A 160 16.62 11.18 -21.14
N SER A 161 16.85 12.20 -21.96
CA SER A 161 17.93 12.19 -22.96
C SER A 161 19.31 12.06 -22.28
N ALA A 162 20.23 11.28 -22.88
CA ALA A 162 21.61 11.19 -22.42
C ALA A 162 22.35 12.54 -22.41
N ASN A 163 21.88 13.50 -23.21
CA ASN A 163 22.41 14.87 -23.26
C ASN A 163 21.54 15.89 -22.50
N ALA A 164 20.63 15.42 -21.63
CA ALA A 164 19.76 16.28 -20.85
C ALA A 164 20.55 17.21 -19.92
N THR A 165 20.11 18.45 -19.83
CA THR A 165 20.58 19.45 -18.88
C THR A 165 20.14 19.12 -17.45
N ALA A 166 20.82 19.68 -16.46
CA ALA A 166 20.44 19.52 -15.05
C ALA A 166 18.97 19.94 -14.78
N ALA A 167 18.48 20.94 -15.51
CA ALA A 167 17.10 21.40 -15.40
C ALA A 167 16.09 20.37 -15.95
N GLU A 168 16.43 19.68 -17.04
CA GLU A 168 15.58 18.62 -17.62
C GLU A 168 15.58 17.38 -16.73
N VAL A 169 16.73 17.00 -16.17
CA VAL A 169 16.82 15.91 -15.18
C VAL A 169 16.00 16.24 -13.93
N ARG A 170 16.12 17.48 -13.42
CA ARG A 170 15.30 17.97 -12.29
C ARG A 170 13.82 17.90 -12.63
N ALA A 171 13.39 18.40 -13.79
CA ALA A 171 11.99 18.37 -14.19
C ALA A 171 11.45 16.94 -14.29
N ALA A 172 12.25 16.00 -14.80
CA ALA A 172 11.86 14.59 -14.88
C ALA A 172 11.70 13.95 -13.49
N LEU A 173 12.58 14.29 -12.52
CA LEU A 173 12.52 13.81 -11.14
C LEU A 173 11.40 14.46 -10.32
N GLU A 174 11.10 15.74 -10.52
CA GLU A 174 9.98 16.42 -9.85
C GLU A 174 8.61 16.01 -10.41
N ASN A 175 8.59 15.28 -11.54
CA ASN A 175 7.37 14.79 -12.16
C ASN A 175 6.97 13.37 -11.70
N ILE A 176 7.83 12.68 -10.93
CA ILE A 176 7.43 11.43 -10.24
C ILE A 176 6.85 11.79 -8.86
N THR A 177 5.81 11.09 -8.43
CA THR A 177 5.03 11.44 -7.24
C THR A 177 5.76 11.15 -5.93
N THR A 178 6.83 10.34 -6.00
CA THR A 178 7.61 9.92 -4.84
C THR A 178 8.70 10.91 -4.43
N LEU A 179 8.97 11.93 -5.26
CA LEU A 179 9.94 13.00 -4.99
C LEU A 179 9.25 14.36 -4.93
N GLY A 180 9.71 15.18 -3.98
CA GLY A 180 9.34 16.59 -3.89
C GLY A 180 10.31 17.46 -4.66
N ASN A 181 10.70 18.58 -4.04
CA ASN A 181 11.71 19.46 -4.61
C ASN A 181 13.10 18.80 -4.58
N VAL A 182 13.80 18.83 -5.71
CA VAL A 182 15.17 18.29 -5.83
C VAL A 182 16.13 19.33 -6.40
N SER A 183 17.39 19.22 -5.99
CA SER A 183 18.52 19.94 -6.59
C SER A 183 19.36 18.95 -7.40
N VAL A 184 19.68 19.32 -8.64
CA VAL A 184 20.48 18.48 -9.54
C VAL A 184 21.71 19.26 -9.97
N ALA A 185 22.87 18.63 -9.83
CA ALA A 185 24.12 19.10 -10.37
C ALA A 185 24.72 18.04 -11.30
N LEU A 186 25.21 18.47 -12.46
CA LEU A 186 25.95 17.62 -13.38
C LEU A 186 27.43 18.01 -13.26
N SER A 187 28.28 17.06 -12.89
CA SER A 187 29.72 17.20 -13.02
C SER A 187 30.14 16.61 -14.35
N ALA A 188 30.95 17.34 -15.13
CA ALA A 188 31.67 16.73 -16.23
C ALA A 188 32.60 15.65 -15.64
N GLY A 189 32.41 14.40 -16.07
CA GLY A 189 33.31 13.28 -15.76
C GLY A 189 34.63 13.40 -16.50
#